data_AF-A0A158KXP3-F1
#
_entry.id   AF-A0A158KXP3-F1
#
_cell.length_a   1.000
_cell.length_b   1.000
_cell.length_c   1.000
_cell.angle_alpha   90.00
_cell.angle_beta   90.00
_cell.angle_gamma   90.00
#
_symmetry.space_group_name_H-M   'P 1'
#
loop_
_entity.id
_entity.type
_entity.pdbx_description
1 polymer ?
#
loop_
_entity_poly.entity_id
_entity_poly.type
_entity_poly.pdbx_seq_one_letter_code
_entity_poly.pdbx_strand_id
1 'polypeptide(L)'
;MMVHGFIPGPDMLTKHLDFTYSMVWSIALANIFGAGLCFLLSGQFAKVSTLRYTLILPVIMPVIFVGAFQGSRSWGDLFVLLIAGVIGWTMKRLKWARPPLILGLVLGVLMERYMSISFVRYGTDWLSRPVVIVLLSLAALVFFKPLFTALRSGGIAQFKPSGSVHFRREDLVHVFFISVGLYMLMSSQSWLLMARIGPTVVASILVIAGTVSLAYKVFVIPAHGSARASSGVHMDVSSDHDEKLPNKTVLSRAARFFGWFLAFLACMSVIGMLPTVPLMIAAYMRIEGRESWKLSLILAVCVTAFLYIVFDQILHIPWPDSFLGKWLPGLGGN
;
A
#
# COMPACT_ATOMS: atom_id res chain seq x y z
N MET A 1 -22.89 -11.28 -13.82
CA MET A 1 -23.59 -10.44 -14.81
C MET A 1 -23.54 -11.06 -16.21
N MET A 2 -22.36 -11.31 -16.81
CA MET A 2 -22.29 -12.17 -18.02
C MET A 2 -22.74 -13.63 -17.75
N VAL A 3 -22.47 -14.15 -16.55
CA VAL A 3 -22.93 -15.50 -16.13
C VAL A 3 -24.45 -15.59 -15.93
N HIS A 4 -25.15 -14.45 -15.83
CA HIS A 4 -26.62 -14.40 -15.70
C HIS A 4 -27.32 -13.95 -16.99
N GLY A 5 -26.61 -13.87 -18.13
CA GLY A 5 -27.22 -13.64 -19.45
C GLY A 5 -27.66 -12.20 -19.77
N PHE A 6 -27.38 -11.22 -18.91
CA PHE A 6 -27.76 -9.82 -19.15
C PHE A 6 -26.61 -9.02 -19.75
N ILE A 7 -26.87 -8.37 -20.89
CA ILE A 7 -25.95 -7.42 -21.55
C ILE A 7 -26.17 -6.05 -20.89
N PRO A 8 -25.20 -5.51 -20.14
CA PRO A 8 -25.35 -4.18 -19.55
C PRO A 8 -25.39 -3.13 -20.67
N GLY A 9 -26.47 -2.35 -20.69
CA GLY A 9 -26.75 -1.35 -21.72
C GLY A 9 -28.01 -0.51 -21.39
N PRO A 10 -28.42 0.41 -22.28
CA PRO A 10 -29.61 1.25 -22.08
C PRO A 10 -30.87 0.44 -21.79
N ASP A 11 -30.94 -0.79 -22.30
CA ASP A 11 -32.07 -1.71 -22.10
C ASP A 11 -32.22 -2.21 -20.65
N MET A 12 -31.16 -2.22 -19.84
CA MET A 12 -31.29 -2.52 -18.39
C MET A 12 -32.01 -1.41 -17.63
N LEU A 13 -31.92 -0.17 -18.13
CA LEU A 13 -32.55 1.01 -17.54
C LEU A 13 -33.95 1.27 -18.13
N THR A 14 -34.44 0.44 -19.05
CA THR A 14 -35.77 0.59 -19.66
C THR A 14 -36.63 -0.68 -19.54
N LYS A 15 -36.11 -1.86 -19.88
CA LYS A 15 -36.88 -3.13 -19.90
C LYS A 15 -36.77 -3.97 -18.63
N HIS A 16 -35.72 -3.77 -17.82
CA HIS A 16 -35.47 -4.54 -16.59
C HIS A 16 -35.30 -3.64 -15.36
N LEU A 17 -36.23 -2.69 -15.19
CA LEU A 17 -36.20 -1.68 -14.12
C LEU A 17 -36.17 -2.30 -12.72
N ASP A 18 -36.99 -3.33 -12.48
CA ASP A 18 -37.07 -3.99 -11.16
C ASP A 18 -35.74 -4.63 -10.74
N PHE A 19 -34.98 -5.20 -11.68
CA PHE A 19 -33.68 -5.79 -11.40
C PHE A 19 -32.63 -4.72 -11.10
N THR A 20 -32.63 -3.63 -11.87
CA THR A 20 -31.73 -2.50 -11.63
C THR A 20 -32.02 -1.86 -10.27
N TYR A 21 -33.30 -1.61 -9.94
CA TYR A 21 -33.69 -1.09 -8.62
C TYR A 21 -33.31 -2.05 -7.48
N SER A 22 -33.48 -3.36 -7.67
CA SER A 22 -33.07 -4.36 -6.67
C SER A 22 -31.56 -4.37 -6.43
N MET A 23 -30.74 -4.19 -7.47
CA MET A 23 -29.29 -4.08 -7.33
C MET A 23 -28.89 -2.80 -6.60
N VAL A 24 -29.50 -1.66 -6.93
CA VAL A 24 -29.26 -0.38 -6.25
C VAL A 24 -29.64 -0.48 -4.77
N TRP A 25 -30.84 -1.00 -4.46
CA TRP A 25 -31.29 -1.19 -3.08
C TRP A 25 -30.44 -2.20 -2.31
N SER A 26 -29.96 -3.27 -2.96
CA SER A 26 -29.04 -4.24 -2.35
C SER A 26 -27.70 -3.59 -1.99
N ILE A 27 -27.10 -2.80 -2.88
CA ILE A 27 -25.85 -2.07 -2.60
C ILE A 27 -26.06 -1.02 -1.51
N ALA A 28 -27.19 -0.30 -1.54
CA ALA A 28 -27.53 0.69 -0.53
C ALA A 28 -27.67 0.04 0.86
N LEU A 29 -28.46 -1.04 0.96
CA LEU A 29 -28.62 -1.80 2.20
C LEU A 29 -27.29 -2.42 2.66
N ALA A 30 -26.51 -3.00 1.76
CA ALA A 30 -25.19 -3.56 2.09
C ALA A 30 -24.25 -2.50 2.69
N ASN A 31 -24.24 -1.28 2.14
CA ASN A 31 -23.46 -0.17 2.69
C ASN A 31 -23.98 0.29 4.05
N ILE A 32 -25.30 0.34 4.26
CA ILE A 32 -25.89 0.70 5.55
C ILE A 32 -25.57 -0.35 6.62
N PHE A 33 -25.78 -1.63 6.31
CA PHE A 33 -25.42 -2.74 7.22
C PHE A 33 -23.92 -2.79 7.47
N GLY A 34 -23.10 -2.59 6.44
CA GLY A 34 -21.65 -2.53 6.54
C GLY A 34 -21.19 -1.38 7.44
N ALA A 35 -21.73 -0.17 7.25
CA ALA A 35 -21.45 0.98 8.09
C ALA A 35 -21.87 0.72 9.55
N GLY A 36 -23.09 0.18 9.76
CA GLY A 36 -23.58 -0.18 11.09
C GLY A 36 -22.69 -1.20 11.80
N LEU A 37 -22.27 -2.24 11.09
CA LEU A 37 -21.34 -3.25 11.61
C LEU A 37 -19.96 -2.65 11.94
N CYS A 38 -19.44 -1.78 11.08
CA CYS A 38 -18.19 -1.05 11.33
C CYS A 38 -18.28 -0.18 12.59
N PHE A 39 -19.38 0.55 12.78
CA PHE A 39 -19.60 1.35 14.00
C PHE A 39 -19.66 0.47 15.25
N LEU A 40 -20.38 -0.65 15.19
CA LEU A 40 -20.53 -1.58 16.31
C LEU A 40 -19.20 -2.27 16.67
N LEU A 41 -18.39 -2.64 15.68
CA LEU A 41 -17.10 -3.29 15.87
C LEU A 41 -15.94 -2.33 16.14
N SER A 42 -16.11 -1.03 15.87
CA SER A 42 -15.08 0.01 16.07
C SER A 42 -14.47 -0.05 17.47
N GLY A 43 -15.30 -0.21 18.51
CA GLY A 43 -14.84 -0.34 19.89
C GLY A 43 -13.99 -1.58 20.17
N GLN A 44 -14.22 -2.69 19.45
CA GLN A 44 -13.40 -3.89 19.57
C GLN A 44 -12.08 -3.73 18.80
N PHE A 45 -12.10 -3.14 17.61
CA PHE A 45 -10.88 -2.81 16.87
C PHE A 45 -9.96 -1.86 17.64
N ALA A 46 -10.53 -0.91 18.39
CA ALA A 46 -9.78 -0.05 19.30
C ALA A 46 -9.11 -0.81 20.46
N LYS A 47 -9.67 -1.94 20.92
CA LYS A 47 -9.02 -2.80 21.93
C LYS A 47 -7.91 -3.66 21.32
N VAL A 48 -8.07 -4.09 20.07
CA VAL A 48 -7.02 -4.87 19.38
C VAL A 48 -5.73 -4.06 19.24
N SER A 49 -5.82 -2.74 19.06
CA SER A 49 -4.63 -1.88 18.94
C SER A 49 -3.84 -1.71 20.25
N THR A 50 -4.43 -2.03 21.42
CA THR A 50 -3.74 -2.00 22.71
C THR A 50 -3.07 -3.33 23.08
N LEU A 51 -3.28 -4.38 22.27
CA LEU A 51 -2.64 -5.67 22.48
C LEU A 51 -1.12 -5.57 22.27
N ARG A 52 -0.38 -6.39 23.02
CA ARG A 52 1.07 -6.45 22.92
C ARG A 52 1.48 -6.92 21.52
N TYR A 53 2.45 -6.24 20.94
CA TYR A 53 3.02 -6.57 19.63
C TYR A 53 3.44 -8.05 19.51
N THR A 54 3.92 -8.64 20.61
CA THR A 54 4.26 -10.07 20.71
C THR A 54 3.13 -11.03 20.36
N LEU A 55 1.88 -10.64 20.63
CA LEU A 55 0.68 -11.44 20.34
C LEU A 55 0.09 -11.10 18.97
N ILE A 56 0.16 -9.82 18.58
CA ILE A 56 -0.41 -9.34 17.31
C ILE A 56 0.40 -9.88 16.12
N LEU A 57 1.73 -9.79 16.18
CA LEU A 57 2.56 -10.17 15.04
C LEU A 57 2.37 -11.61 14.58
N PRO A 58 2.47 -12.64 15.44
CA PRO A 58 2.37 -14.04 15.01
C PRO A 58 0.99 -14.38 14.43
N VAL A 59 -0.06 -13.62 14.77
CA VAL A 59 -1.41 -13.78 14.19
C VAL A 59 -1.49 -13.13 12.81
N ILE A 60 -1.02 -11.88 12.68
CA ILE A 60 -1.12 -11.12 11.44
C ILE A 60 -0.17 -11.67 10.36
N MET A 61 1.00 -12.13 10.76
CA MET A 61 2.05 -12.61 9.88
C MET A 61 1.56 -13.67 8.88
N PRO A 62 0.98 -14.82 9.30
CA PRO A 62 0.48 -15.81 8.35
C PRO A 62 -0.71 -15.30 7.52
N VAL A 63 -1.60 -14.49 8.09
CA VAL A 63 -2.74 -13.88 7.36
C VAL A 63 -2.26 -13.02 6.20
N ILE A 64 -1.20 -12.23 6.40
CA ILE A 64 -0.61 -11.39 5.36
C ILE A 64 -0.02 -12.25 4.23
N PHE A 65 0.67 -13.34 4.55
CA PHE A 65 1.23 -14.23 3.53
C PHE A 65 0.15 -14.95 2.72
N VAL A 66 -0.90 -15.43 3.38
CA VAL A 66 -2.05 -16.04 2.69
C VAL A 66 -2.72 -15.02 1.78
N GLY A 67 -2.98 -13.80 2.29
CA GLY A 67 -3.61 -12.73 1.53
C GLY A 67 -2.78 -12.31 0.30
N ALA A 68 -1.47 -12.21 0.43
CA ALA A 68 -0.59 -11.90 -0.69
C ALA A 68 -0.54 -13.02 -1.73
N PHE A 69 -0.58 -14.28 -1.29
CA PHE A 69 -0.58 -15.42 -2.20
C PHE A 69 -1.91 -15.58 -2.95
N GLN A 70 -3.04 -15.16 -2.38
CA GLN A 70 -4.37 -15.35 -2.98
C GLN A 70 -4.50 -14.69 -4.37
N GLY A 71 -3.84 -13.55 -4.60
CA GLY A 71 -4.00 -12.74 -5.80
C GLY A 71 -3.58 -13.44 -7.09
N SER A 72 -2.27 -13.75 -7.22
CA SER A 72 -1.75 -14.43 -8.42
C SER A 72 -1.36 -15.89 -8.20
N ARG A 73 -1.42 -16.39 -6.95
CA ARG A 73 -0.93 -17.73 -6.55
C ARG A 73 0.53 -17.96 -6.97
N SER A 74 1.32 -16.89 -7.04
CA SER A 74 2.73 -16.94 -7.40
C SER A 74 3.62 -16.65 -6.20
N TRP A 75 4.79 -17.31 -6.18
CA TRP A 75 5.85 -16.99 -5.22
C TRP A 75 6.38 -15.56 -5.39
N GLY A 76 6.22 -14.97 -6.58
CA GLY A 76 6.61 -13.59 -6.88
C GLY A 76 5.93 -12.58 -5.95
N ASP A 77 4.63 -12.76 -5.67
CA ASP A 77 3.86 -11.86 -4.79
C ASP A 77 4.40 -11.86 -3.35
N LEU A 78 4.91 -13.00 -2.88
CA LEU A 78 5.52 -13.10 -1.54
C LEU A 78 6.85 -12.34 -1.45
N PHE A 79 7.65 -12.34 -2.52
CA PHE A 79 8.86 -11.52 -2.59
C PHE A 79 8.52 -10.04 -2.69
N VAL A 80 7.51 -9.67 -3.51
CA VAL A 80 7.02 -8.29 -3.60
C VAL A 80 6.51 -7.81 -2.24
N LEU A 81 5.82 -8.67 -1.48
CA LEU A 81 5.38 -8.37 -0.12
C LEU A 81 6.55 -8.00 0.80
N LEU A 82 7.62 -8.79 0.80
CA LEU A 82 8.80 -8.51 1.62
C LEU A 82 9.48 -7.21 1.20
N ILE A 83 9.66 -6.99 -0.10
CA ILE A 83 10.25 -5.76 -0.64
C ILE A 83 9.39 -4.54 -0.28
N ALA A 84 8.07 -4.63 -0.46
CA ALA A 84 7.12 -3.59 -0.09
C ALA A 84 7.13 -3.30 1.42
N GLY A 85 7.30 -4.33 2.25
CA GLY A 85 7.48 -4.19 3.69
C GLY A 85 8.74 -3.40 4.05
N VAL A 86 9.88 -3.68 3.40
CA VAL A 86 11.15 -2.95 3.57
C VAL A 86 11.03 -1.50 3.09
N ILE A 87 10.38 -1.28 1.96
CA ILE A 87 10.08 0.08 1.45
C ILE A 87 9.23 0.83 2.48
N GLY A 88 8.16 0.23 2.98
CA GLY A 88 7.28 0.82 3.99
C GLY A 88 8.01 1.17 5.30
N TRP A 89 8.93 0.31 5.75
CA TRP A 89 9.78 0.60 6.92
C TRP A 89 10.73 1.78 6.65
N THR A 90 11.32 1.84 5.46
CA THR A 90 12.20 2.93 5.03
C THR A 90 11.45 4.26 4.99
N MET A 91 10.23 4.27 4.46
CA MET A 91 9.34 5.43 4.44
C MET A 91 9.02 5.92 5.86
N LYS A 92 8.74 5.00 6.80
CA LYS A 92 8.52 5.35 8.20
C LYS A 92 9.75 6.04 8.80
N ARG A 93 10.96 5.55 8.48
CA ARG A 93 12.22 6.15 8.95
C ARG A 93 12.45 7.55 8.39
N LEU A 94 12.00 7.82 7.17
CA LEU A 94 12.11 9.12 6.49
C LEU A 94 10.96 10.08 6.81
N LYS A 95 10.05 9.70 7.73
CA LYS A 95 8.83 10.46 8.09
C LYS A 95 7.93 10.76 6.88
N TRP A 96 7.86 9.84 5.93
CA TRP A 96 6.99 9.95 4.76
C TRP A 96 5.63 9.32 5.01
N ALA A 97 4.58 9.97 4.51
CA ALA A 97 3.22 9.44 4.62
C ALA A 97 3.11 8.16 3.76
N ARG A 98 2.95 7.02 4.43
CA ARG A 98 2.75 5.70 3.81
C ARG A 98 1.40 5.57 3.08
N PRO A 99 0.26 6.01 3.67
CA PRO A 99 -1.05 5.82 3.02
C PRO A 99 -1.19 6.52 1.66
N PRO A 100 -0.73 7.77 1.44
CA PRO A 100 -0.80 8.42 0.14
C PRO A 100 -0.07 7.67 -0.98
N LEU A 101 1.05 7.00 -0.67
CA LEU A 101 1.79 6.22 -1.68
C LEU A 101 0.98 5.01 -2.12
N ILE A 102 0.37 4.28 -1.18
CA ILE A 102 -0.49 3.13 -1.48
C ILE A 102 -1.70 3.60 -2.29
N LEU A 103 -2.33 4.70 -1.88
CA LEU A 103 -3.45 5.29 -2.60
C LEU A 103 -3.05 5.66 -4.03
N GLY A 104 -1.89 6.30 -4.21
CA GLY A 104 -1.35 6.66 -5.52
C GLY A 104 -1.04 5.45 -6.40
N LEU A 105 -0.53 4.36 -5.83
CA LEU A 105 -0.27 3.12 -6.57
C LEU A 105 -1.56 2.50 -7.12
N VAL A 106 -2.59 2.40 -6.27
CA VAL A 106 -3.89 1.81 -6.65
C VAL A 106 -4.64 2.71 -7.63
N LEU A 107 -4.74 4.02 -7.32
CA LEU A 107 -5.37 4.99 -8.21
C LEU A 107 -4.61 5.13 -9.53
N GLY A 108 -3.28 4.99 -9.54
CA GLY A 108 -2.47 5.08 -10.74
C GLY A 108 -2.86 4.02 -11.78
N VAL A 109 -3.01 2.76 -11.36
CA VAL A 109 -3.45 1.67 -12.26
C VAL A 109 -4.86 1.94 -12.81
N LEU A 110 -5.76 2.41 -11.95
CA LEU A 110 -7.12 2.79 -12.35
C LEU A 110 -7.09 3.95 -13.35
N MET A 111 -6.34 5.01 -13.05
CA MET A 111 -6.19 6.20 -13.89
C MET A 111 -5.64 5.84 -15.26
N GLU A 112 -4.56 5.04 -15.31
CA GLU A 112 -3.94 4.59 -16.56
C GLU A 112 -4.93 3.80 -17.41
N ARG A 113 -5.65 2.87 -16.79
CA ARG A 113 -6.66 2.07 -17.48
C ARG A 113 -7.77 2.94 -18.06
N TYR A 114 -8.34 3.85 -17.28
CA TYR A 114 -9.43 4.72 -17.76
C TYR A 114 -8.94 5.74 -18.80
N MET A 115 -7.74 6.29 -18.63
CA MET A 115 -7.11 7.16 -19.62
C MET A 115 -6.90 6.43 -20.95
N SER A 116 -6.37 5.21 -20.91
CA SER A 116 -6.16 4.37 -22.10
C SER A 116 -7.49 4.08 -22.82
N ILE A 117 -8.55 3.70 -22.07
CA ILE A 117 -9.89 3.50 -22.63
C ILE A 117 -10.40 4.78 -23.30
N SER A 118 -10.27 5.94 -22.64
CA SER A 118 -10.69 7.23 -23.19
C SER A 118 -9.93 7.59 -24.47
N PHE A 119 -8.62 7.37 -24.49
CA PHE A 119 -7.76 7.67 -25.63
C PHE A 119 -8.05 6.75 -26.82
N VAL A 120 -8.25 5.45 -26.59
CA VAL A 120 -8.63 4.49 -27.64
C VAL A 120 -10.01 4.82 -28.20
N ARG A 121 -10.95 5.29 -27.37
CA ARG A 121 -12.33 5.56 -27.78
C ARG A 121 -12.50 6.90 -28.50
N TYR A 122 -11.77 7.93 -28.08
CA TYR A 122 -11.99 9.32 -28.52
C TYR A 122 -10.72 10.02 -29.02
N GLY A 123 -9.59 9.33 -29.12
CA GLY A 123 -8.32 9.92 -29.58
C GLY A 123 -7.84 11.02 -28.64
N THR A 124 -7.57 12.21 -29.17
CA THR A 124 -7.22 13.43 -28.40
C THR A 124 -8.45 14.27 -28.03
N ASP A 125 -9.61 13.99 -28.62
CA ASP A 125 -10.84 14.78 -28.44
C ASP A 125 -11.53 14.55 -27.09
N TRP A 126 -11.05 13.60 -26.28
CA TRP A 126 -11.54 13.46 -24.91
C TRP A 126 -11.17 14.68 -24.05
N LEU A 127 -10.07 15.38 -24.34
CA LEU A 127 -9.62 16.58 -23.61
C LEU A 127 -10.52 17.78 -23.87
N SER A 128 -11.13 17.88 -25.05
CA SER A 128 -11.99 19.01 -25.43
C SER A 128 -13.41 18.92 -24.86
N ARG A 129 -13.75 17.81 -24.20
CA ARG A 129 -15.07 17.62 -23.58
C ARG A 129 -15.26 18.59 -22.41
N PRO A 130 -16.38 19.33 -22.34
CA PRO A 130 -16.57 20.38 -21.33
C PRO A 130 -16.51 19.84 -19.90
N VAL A 131 -17.03 18.64 -19.64
CA VAL A 131 -16.96 17.99 -18.32
C VAL A 131 -15.52 17.70 -17.91
N VAL A 132 -14.67 17.27 -18.85
CA VAL A 132 -13.25 16.96 -18.58
C VAL A 132 -12.50 18.25 -18.25
N ILE A 133 -12.75 19.32 -19.00
CA ILE A 133 -12.14 20.64 -18.75
C ILE A 133 -12.54 21.17 -17.36
N VAL A 134 -13.82 21.06 -16.99
CA VAL A 134 -14.29 21.48 -15.66
C VAL A 134 -13.64 20.66 -14.55
N LEU A 135 -13.56 19.33 -14.69
CA LEU A 135 -12.93 18.47 -13.69
C LEU A 135 -11.41 18.70 -13.59
N LEU A 136 -10.71 18.84 -14.72
CA LEU A 136 -9.27 19.10 -14.76
C LEU A 136 -8.94 20.49 -14.19
N SER A 137 -9.75 21.50 -14.49
CA SER A 137 -9.56 22.84 -13.93
C SER A 137 -9.79 22.85 -12.42
N LEU A 138 -10.82 22.16 -11.91
CA LEU A 138 -11.05 22.01 -10.47
C LEU A 138 -9.89 21.27 -9.78
N ALA A 139 -9.40 20.17 -10.39
CA ALA A 139 -8.26 19.43 -9.87
C ALA A 139 -6.99 20.28 -9.84
N ALA A 140 -6.71 21.03 -10.91
CA ALA A 140 -5.59 21.96 -10.99
C ALA A 140 -5.69 23.07 -9.92
N LEU A 141 -6.89 23.64 -9.71
CA LEU A 141 -7.12 24.64 -8.67
C LEU A 141 -6.80 24.08 -7.28
N VAL A 142 -7.27 22.88 -6.94
CA VAL A 142 -6.99 22.25 -5.64
C VAL A 142 -5.49 21.96 -5.48
N PHE A 143 -4.84 21.45 -6.53
CA PHE A 143 -3.41 21.11 -6.51
C PHE A 143 -2.51 22.34 -6.39
N PHE A 144 -2.81 23.41 -7.13
CA PHE A 144 -2.00 24.64 -7.16
C PHE A 144 -2.40 25.67 -6.09
N LYS A 145 -3.53 25.50 -5.38
CA LYS A 145 -3.93 26.36 -4.25
C LYS A 145 -2.79 26.65 -3.27
N PRO A 146 -2.04 25.67 -2.73
CA PRO A 146 -0.93 25.95 -1.80
C PRO A 146 0.18 26.80 -2.43
N LEU A 147 0.48 26.60 -3.71
CA LEU A 147 1.47 27.41 -4.43
C LEU A 147 1.00 28.85 -4.61
N PHE A 148 -0.27 29.05 -5.00
CA PHE A 148 -0.86 30.37 -5.20
C PHE A 148 -0.94 31.16 -3.88
N THR A 149 -1.28 30.50 -2.77
CA THR A 149 -1.25 31.11 -1.44
C THR A 149 0.17 31.51 -1.03
N ALA A 150 1.18 30.68 -1.31
CA ALA A 150 2.58 30.99 -1.03
C ALA A 150 3.13 32.15 -1.89
N LEU A 151 2.70 32.25 -3.15
CA LEU A 151 3.01 33.38 -4.03
C LEU A 151 2.38 34.69 -3.52
N ARG A 152 1.09 34.64 -3.14
CA ARG A 152 0.32 35.82 -2.74
C ARG A 152 0.70 36.37 -1.36
N SER A 153 1.19 35.52 -0.45
CA SER A 153 1.61 35.94 0.89
C SER A 153 3.00 36.62 0.92
N GLY A 154 3.60 36.92 -0.24
CA GLY A 154 4.97 37.43 -0.32
C GLY A 154 6.01 36.40 0.11
N GLY A 155 5.62 35.13 0.24
CA GLY A 155 6.46 34.03 0.68
C GLY A 155 7.72 33.89 -0.16
N ILE A 156 7.67 34.22 -1.46
CA ILE A 156 8.82 34.20 -2.39
C ILE A 156 10.02 35.03 -1.87
N ALA A 157 9.77 36.14 -1.15
CA ALA A 157 10.85 36.95 -0.57
C ALA A 157 11.56 36.27 0.62
N GLN A 158 10.94 35.25 1.23
CA GLN A 158 11.57 34.37 2.22
C GLN A 158 12.41 33.25 1.58
N PHE A 159 12.30 33.01 0.26
CA PHE A 159 13.13 32.05 -0.49
C PHE A 159 14.47 32.68 -0.87
N LYS A 160 15.20 33.24 0.11
CA LYS A 160 16.59 33.63 -0.13
C LYS A 160 17.43 32.35 -0.19
N PRO A 161 18.10 32.05 -1.32
CA PRO A 161 18.97 30.89 -1.39
C PRO A 161 20.08 31.05 -0.35
N SER A 162 20.13 30.14 0.62
CA SER A 162 21.27 30.04 1.51
C SER A 162 22.46 29.56 0.69
N GLY A 163 23.54 30.35 0.63
CA GLY A 163 24.71 30.10 -0.23
C GLY A 163 25.54 28.86 0.12
N SER A 164 25.03 27.97 0.98
CA SER A 164 25.73 26.76 1.41
C SER A 164 24.90 25.51 1.11
N VAL A 165 25.34 24.74 0.11
CA VAL A 165 24.77 23.44 -0.26
C VAL A 165 25.11 22.42 0.83
N HIS A 166 24.13 21.96 1.58
CA HIS A 166 24.31 20.91 2.58
C HIS A 166 23.53 19.65 2.17
N PHE A 167 24.24 18.66 1.61
CA PHE A 167 23.63 17.40 1.21
C PHE A 167 23.46 16.47 2.41
N ARG A 168 22.22 16.10 2.75
CA ARG A 168 21.91 15.15 3.84
C ARG A 168 21.68 13.76 3.27
N ARG A 169 21.89 12.72 4.09
CA ARG A 169 21.58 11.32 3.70
C ARG A 169 20.10 11.10 3.35
N GLU A 170 19.21 11.98 3.81
CA GLU A 170 17.77 11.98 3.51
C GLU A 170 17.48 12.48 2.08
N ASP A 171 18.38 13.26 1.49
CA ASP A 171 18.23 13.81 0.13
C ASP A 171 18.53 12.75 -0.93
N LEU A 172 19.31 11.71 -0.60
CA LEU A 172 19.59 10.55 -1.46
C LEU A 172 18.31 9.87 -1.97
N VAL A 173 17.23 9.91 -1.20
CA VAL A 173 15.98 9.25 -1.61
C VAL A 173 15.20 10.10 -2.62
N HIS A 174 15.34 11.42 -2.59
CA HIS A 174 14.81 12.29 -3.65
C HIS A 174 15.62 12.08 -4.93
N VAL A 175 16.94 11.98 -4.81
CA VAL A 175 17.83 11.62 -5.93
C VAL A 175 17.46 10.25 -6.50
N PHE A 176 17.15 9.26 -5.66
CA PHE A 176 16.67 7.94 -6.08
C PHE A 176 15.36 8.02 -6.88
N PHE A 177 14.36 8.77 -6.41
CA PHE A 177 13.11 8.91 -7.19
C PHE A 177 13.30 9.69 -8.49
N ILE A 178 14.15 10.71 -8.50
CA ILE A 178 14.51 11.45 -9.71
C ILE A 178 15.23 10.52 -10.69
N SER A 179 16.16 9.68 -10.23
CA SER A 179 16.88 8.75 -11.10
C SER A 179 15.96 7.66 -11.64
N VAL A 180 15.05 7.12 -10.82
CA VAL A 180 14.00 6.19 -11.27
C VAL A 180 13.09 6.87 -12.30
N GLY A 181 12.63 8.10 -12.04
CA GLY A 181 11.82 8.86 -12.99
C GLY A 181 12.55 9.11 -14.31
N LEU A 182 13.83 9.50 -14.26
CA LEU A 182 14.64 9.71 -15.45
C LEU A 182 14.84 8.41 -16.24
N TYR A 183 15.12 7.31 -15.54
CA TYR A 183 15.24 5.99 -16.15
C TYR A 183 13.93 5.55 -16.81
N MET A 184 12.78 5.76 -16.16
CA MET A 184 11.46 5.50 -16.73
C MET A 184 11.21 6.36 -17.97
N LEU A 185 11.59 7.64 -17.94
CA LEU A 185 11.42 8.56 -19.06
C LEU A 185 12.29 8.18 -20.26
N MET A 186 13.51 7.71 -20.01
CA MET A 186 14.42 7.21 -21.05
C MET A 186 13.95 5.88 -21.62
N SER A 187 13.61 4.91 -20.76
CA SER A 187 13.18 3.56 -21.16
C SER A 187 11.88 3.60 -21.97
N SER A 188 10.91 4.42 -21.53
CA SER A 188 9.60 4.54 -22.18
C SER A 188 9.64 5.14 -23.60
N GLN A 189 10.72 5.81 -24.01
CA GLN A 189 10.82 6.33 -25.38
C GLN A 189 10.89 5.21 -26.43
N SER A 190 11.35 4.02 -26.05
CA SER A 190 11.45 2.87 -26.94
C SER A 190 10.11 2.14 -27.15
N TRP A 191 9.08 2.49 -26.39
CA TRP A 191 7.79 1.79 -26.40
C TRP A 191 6.83 2.39 -27.42
N LEU A 192 5.85 1.59 -27.88
CA LEU A 192 4.77 2.09 -28.73
C LEU A 192 4.03 3.25 -28.07
N LEU A 193 3.50 4.17 -28.88
CA LEU A 193 2.88 5.42 -28.43
C LEU A 193 1.82 5.20 -27.33
N MET A 194 1.00 4.15 -27.46
CA MET A 194 -0.04 3.81 -26.47
C MET A 194 0.53 3.30 -25.14
N ALA A 195 1.65 2.59 -25.16
CA ALA A 195 2.33 2.10 -23.96
C ALA A 195 3.23 3.17 -23.32
N ARG A 196 3.57 4.23 -24.08
CA ARG A 196 4.46 5.30 -23.65
C ARG A 196 3.77 6.38 -22.83
N ILE A 197 2.51 6.71 -23.12
CA ILE A 197 1.81 7.88 -22.54
C ILE A 197 1.77 7.81 -21.01
N GLY A 198 1.32 6.70 -20.43
CA GLY A 198 1.27 6.54 -18.96
C GLY A 198 2.61 6.72 -18.26
N PRO A 199 3.62 5.89 -18.58
CA PRO A 199 4.94 6.00 -17.97
C PRO A 199 5.58 7.37 -18.15
N THR A 200 5.42 8.02 -19.31
CA THR A 200 6.00 9.35 -19.55
C THR A 200 5.34 10.45 -18.73
N VAL A 201 4.00 10.45 -18.61
CA VAL A 201 3.28 11.41 -17.77
C VAL A 201 3.66 11.26 -16.30
N VAL A 202 3.67 10.03 -15.78
CA VAL A 202 4.05 9.77 -14.39
C VAL A 202 5.52 10.13 -14.13
N ALA A 203 6.44 9.72 -15.02
CA ALA A 203 7.86 9.99 -14.89
C ALA A 203 8.18 11.49 -14.93
N SER A 204 7.55 12.24 -15.83
CA SER A 204 7.74 13.70 -15.93
C SER A 204 7.27 14.43 -14.67
N ILE A 205 6.08 14.09 -14.14
CA ILE A 205 5.60 14.64 -12.87
C ILE A 205 6.55 14.31 -11.73
N LEU A 206 7.03 13.06 -11.65
CA LEU A 206 7.95 12.60 -10.61
C LEU A 206 9.29 13.35 -10.66
N VAL A 207 9.86 13.54 -11.86
CA VAL A 207 11.12 14.28 -12.04
C VAL A 207 10.95 15.76 -11.72
N ILE A 208 9.88 16.40 -12.20
CA ILE A 208 9.62 17.83 -11.95
C ILE A 208 9.39 18.06 -10.44
N ALA A 209 8.47 17.32 -9.83
CA ALA A 209 8.15 17.46 -8.42
C ALA A 209 9.36 17.10 -7.54
N GLY A 210 10.09 16.03 -7.88
CA GLY A 210 11.30 15.60 -7.17
C GLY A 210 12.40 16.67 -7.23
N THR A 211 12.65 17.23 -8.42
CA THR A 211 13.67 18.27 -8.61
C THR A 211 13.29 19.56 -7.89
N VAL A 212 12.04 20.01 -7.99
CA VAL A 212 11.54 21.19 -7.26
C VAL A 212 11.64 20.98 -5.74
N SER A 213 11.29 19.79 -5.25
CA SER A 213 11.38 19.44 -3.82
C SER A 213 12.83 19.41 -3.32
N LEU A 214 13.74 18.79 -4.10
CA LEU A 214 15.17 18.74 -3.78
C LEU A 214 15.78 20.15 -3.80
N ALA A 215 15.48 20.96 -4.82
CA ALA A 215 15.93 22.34 -4.91
C ALA A 215 15.42 23.17 -3.72
N TYR A 216 14.13 23.05 -3.38
CA TYR A 216 13.58 23.74 -2.21
C TYR A 216 14.31 23.35 -0.91
N LYS A 217 14.55 22.06 -0.68
CA LYS A 217 15.27 21.58 0.50
C LYS A 217 16.71 22.05 0.56
N VAL A 218 17.43 22.00 -0.55
CA VAL A 218 18.86 22.34 -0.64
C VAL A 218 19.08 23.86 -0.53
N PHE A 219 18.21 24.67 -1.12
CA PHE A 219 18.40 26.13 -1.20
C PHE A 219 17.66 26.93 -0.12
N VAL A 220 16.53 26.45 0.40
CA VAL A 220 15.60 27.28 1.20
C VAL A 220 15.57 26.92 2.69
N ILE A 221 15.87 25.68 3.08
CA ILE A 221 15.81 25.28 4.50
C ILE A 221 17.18 25.51 5.16
N PRO A 222 17.36 26.55 6.01
CA PRO A 222 18.61 26.74 6.74
C PRO A 222 18.85 25.58 7.72
N ALA A 223 20.11 25.23 7.90
CA ALA A 223 20.54 24.06 8.68
C ALA A 223 20.13 24.09 10.16
N HIS A 224 19.67 25.21 10.71
CA HIS A 224 19.11 25.36 12.05
C HIS A 224 17.86 26.25 12.01
N GLY A 225 16.70 25.69 12.29
CA GLY A 225 15.44 26.41 12.36
C GLY A 225 14.30 25.42 12.44
N SER A 226 13.62 25.43 13.57
CA SER A 226 12.54 24.52 13.94
C SER A 226 11.60 24.19 12.79
N ALA A 227 11.13 22.94 12.81
CA ALA A 227 9.92 22.52 12.16
C ALA A 227 8.81 23.52 12.47
N ARG A 228 8.65 24.54 11.63
CA ARG A 228 7.38 25.22 11.48
C ARG A 228 6.51 24.15 10.87
N ALA A 229 5.80 23.46 11.75
CA ALA A 229 4.83 22.44 11.45
C ALA A 229 3.95 23.00 10.33
N SER A 230 4.24 22.60 9.10
CA SER A 230 3.21 22.61 8.08
C SER A 230 2.17 21.67 8.65
N SER A 231 1.01 22.23 9.01
CA SER A 231 -0.23 21.52 9.28
C SER A 231 -0.72 20.84 7.99
N GLY A 232 0.17 20.10 7.32
CA GLY A 232 -0.19 19.13 6.32
C GLY A 232 -0.80 17.94 7.05
N VAL A 233 -1.88 17.42 6.50
CA VAL A 233 -2.65 16.28 7.00
C VAL A 233 -1.70 15.10 7.31
N HIS A 234 -1.19 15.05 8.54
CA HIS A 234 -0.33 13.99 9.05
C HIS A 234 -1.24 12.81 9.40
N MET A 235 -1.55 11.98 8.40
CA MET A 235 -2.38 10.77 8.55
C MET A 235 -1.59 9.56 9.08
N ASP A 236 -0.37 9.76 9.58
CA ASP A 236 0.37 8.69 10.24
C ASP A 236 0.14 8.82 11.74
N VAL A 237 -0.43 7.78 12.36
CA VAL A 237 -0.66 7.71 13.80
C VAL A 237 0.67 7.93 14.50
N SER A 238 0.77 9.07 15.20
CA SER A 238 1.96 9.52 15.92
C SER A 238 2.29 8.56 17.06
N SER A 239 3.01 7.48 16.76
CA SER A 239 3.84 6.80 17.74
C SER A 239 5.20 7.53 17.81
N ASP A 240 5.18 8.83 18.12
CA ASP A 240 6.36 9.59 18.55
C ASP A 240 6.62 9.20 20.00
N HIS A 241 7.29 8.07 20.21
CA HIS A 241 8.19 7.96 21.35
C HIS A 241 9.53 8.48 20.87
N ASP A 242 9.65 9.80 20.93
CA ASP A 242 10.82 10.62 20.60
C ASP A 242 11.92 10.43 21.67
N GLU A 243 12.18 9.18 22.04
CA GLU A 243 13.47 8.80 22.60
C GLU A 243 14.27 8.30 21.40
N LYS A 244 15.21 9.11 20.90
CA LYS A 244 16.07 8.78 19.75
C LYS A 244 16.94 7.57 20.10
N LEU A 245 16.35 6.39 20.04
CA LEU A 245 17.03 5.13 20.23
C LEU A 245 18.20 5.09 19.23
N PRO A 246 19.38 4.61 19.65
CA PRO A 246 20.53 4.51 18.75
C PRO A 246 20.13 3.81 17.45
N ASN A 247 20.56 4.35 16.30
CA ASN A 247 20.25 3.80 14.98
C ASN A 247 20.54 2.28 14.88
N LYS A 248 21.56 1.80 15.61
CA LYS A 248 21.90 0.38 15.70
C LYS A 248 20.80 -0.46 16.34
N THR A 249 20.16 0.03 17.41
CA THR A 249 19.07 -0.67 18.11
C THR A 249 17.82 -0.74 17.23
N VAL A 250 17.50 0.35 16.53
CA VAL A 250 16.38 0.38 15.59
C VAL A 250 16.61 -0.59 14.43
N LEU A 251 17.81 -0.60 13.85
CA LEU A 251 18.17 -1.51 12.77
C LEU A 251 18.18 -2.97 13.24
N SER A 252 18.66 -3.26 14.45
CA SER A 252 18.63 -4.62 15.01
C SER A 252 17.20 -5.12 15.23
N ARG A 253 16.29 -4.28 15.73
CA ARG A 253 14.87 -4.64 15.87
C ARG A 253 14.20 -4.86 14.52
N ALA A 254 14.49 -4.01 13.53
CA ALA A 254 13.99 -4.18 12.17
C ALA A 254 14.55 -5.46 11.51
N ALA A 255 15.84 -5.74 11.68
CA ALA A 255 16.47 -6.96 11.16
C ALA A 255 15.86 -8.22 11.78
N ARG A 256 15.55 -8.22 13.08
CA ARG A 256 14.80 -9.31 13.71
C ARG A 256 13.39 -9.45 13.14
N PHE A 257 12.67 -8.33 12.98
CA PHE A 257 11.34 -8.32 12.37
C PHE A 257 11.35 -8.96 10.96
N PHE A 258 12.21 -8.45 10.07
CA PHE A 258 12.32 -8.96 8.71
C PHE A 258 12.90 -10.38 8.67
N GLY A 259 13.77 -10.72 9.62
CA GLY A 259 14.31 -12.07 9.80
C GLY A 259 13.21 -13.09 10.07
N TRP A 260 12.23 -12.78 10.92
CA TRP A 260 11.07 -13.65 11.15
C TRP A 260 10.17 -13.78 9.93
N PHE A 261 9.97 -12.69 9.19
CA PHE A 261 9.25 -12.72 7.91
C PHE A 261 9.92 -13.60 6.86
N LEU A 262 11.25 -13.51 6.76
CA LEU A 262 12.04 -14.33 5.86
C LEU A 262 12.07 -15.80 6.31
N ALA A 263 12.19 -16.05 7.62
CA ALA A 263 12.18 -17.39 8.20
C ALA A 263 10.85 -18.10 7.94
N PHE A 264 9.73 -17.40 8.05
CA PHE A 264 8.43 -17.96 7.68
C PHE A 264 8.34 -18.27 6.19
N LEU A 265 8.79 -17.37 5.30
CA LEU A 265 8.83 -17.64 3.86
C LEU A 265 9.66 -18.90 3.56
N ALA A 266 10.83 -19.03 4.20
CA ALA A 266 11.70 -20.19 4.05
C ALA A 266 11.03 -21.48 4.57
N CYS A 267 10.52 -21.49 5.81
CA CYS A 267 9.82 -22.65 6.37
C CYS A 267 8.60 -23.05 5.53
N MET A 268 7.84 -22.06 5.07
CA MET A 268 6.67 -22.24 4.22
C MET A 268 7.05 -22.88 2.88
N SER A 269 8.19 -22.49 2.28
CA SER A 269 8.69 -23.10 1.04
C SER A 269 9.12 -24.57 1.22
N VAL A 270 9.62 -24.93 2.40
CA VAL A 270 10.13 -26.28 2.69
C VAL A 270 8.99 -27.21 3.10
N ILE A 271 8.22 -26.84 4.13
CA ILE A 271 7.29 -27.71 4.85
C ILE A 271 5.82 -27.50 4.42
N GLY A 272 5.52 -26.34 3.82
CA GLY A 272 4.15 -25.94 3.46
C GLY A 272 3.53 -25.01 4.50
N MET A 273 2.48 -24.30 4.09
CA MET A 273 1.92 -23.20 4.88
C MET A 273 1.23 -23.70 6.16
N LEU A 274 0.34 -24.70 6.07
CA LEU A 274 -0.41 -25.25 7.21
C LEU A 274 0.46 -25.66 8.41
N PRO A 275 1.55 -26.44 8.25
CA PRO A 275 2.43 -26.79 9.37
C PRO A 275 3.36 -25.64 9.79
N THR A 276 3.68 -24.71 8.88
CA THR A 276 4.55 -23.56 9.18
C THR A 276 3.88 -22.57 10.13
N VAL A 277 2.56 -22.36 10.01
CA VAL A 277 1.81 -21.42 10.88
C VAL A 277 1.96 -21.74 12.37
N PRO A 278 1.54 -22.91 12.89
CA PRO A 278 1.62 -23.19 14.31
C PRO A 278 3.06 -23.23 14.81
N LEU A 279 3.99 -23.74 13.99
CA LEU A 279 5.42 -23.81 14.31
C LEU A 279 6.02 -22.40 14.47
N MET A 280 5.73 -21.50 13.55
CA MET A 280 6.29 -20.15 13.60
C MET A 280 5.66 -19.30 14.70
N ILE A 281 4.35 -19.47 14.96
CA ILE A 281 3.68 -18.82 16.10
C ILE A 281 4.34 -19.27 17.41
N ALA A 282 4.54 -20.57 17.58
CA ALA A 282 5.17 -21.12 18.77
C ALA A 282 6.62 -20.62 18.94
N ALA A 283 7.41 -20.66 17.87
CA ALA A 283 8.80 -20.20 17.87
C ALA A 283 8.90 -18.70 18.18
N TYR A 284 8.09 -17.86 17.53
CA TYR A 284 8.11 -16.41 17.70
C TYR A 284 7.72 -16.00 19.13
N MET A 285 6.61 -16.53 19.64
CA MET A 285 6.14 -16.23 21.00
C MET A 285 7.12 -16.71 22.07
N ARG A 286 7.85 -17.80 21.81
CA ARG A 286 8.82 -18.34 22.76
C ARG A 286 10.12 -17.54 22.77
N ILE A 287 10.69 -17.27 21.60
CA ILE A 287 12.03 -16.70 21.47
C ILE A 287 12.01 -15.18 21.70
N GLU A 288 11.15 -14.46 20.99
CA GLU A 288 11.09 -12.99 21.09
C GLU A 288 10.14 -12.55 22.21
N GLY A 289 9.02 -13.27 22.36
CA GLY A 289 7.98 -12.91 23.31
C GLY A 289 8.22 -13.31 24.76
N ARG A 290 9.00 -14.39 24.98
CA ARG A 290 9.14 -15.06 26.28
C ARG A 290 7.79 -15.39 26.96
N GLU A 291 6.77 -15.63 26.15
CA GLU A 291 5.42 -15.91 26.63
C GLU A 291 5.28 -17.36 27.13
N SER A 292 4.23 -17.62 27.92
CA SER A 292 3.98 -18.95 28.46
C SER A 292 3.60 -19.96 27.38
N TRP A 293 4.02 -21.23 27.56
CA TRP A 293 3.78 -22.31 26.60
C TRP A 293 2.29 -22.55 26.34
N LYS A 294 1.45 -22.37 27.37
CA LYS A 294 -0.01 -22.52 27.27
C LYS A 294 -0.61 -21.49 26.31
N LEU A 295 -0.28 -20.20 26.49
CA LEU A 295 -0.79 -19.14 25.61
C LEU A 295 -0.29 -19.33 24.18
N SER A 296 0.98 -19.72 24.02
CA SER A 296 1.57 -19.93 22.71
C SER A 296 0.92 -21.06 21.93
N LEU A 297 0.67 -22.21 22.57
CA LEU A 297 -0.03 -23.34 21.94
C LEU A 297 -1.49 -23.03 21.64
N ILE A 298 -2.20 -22.38 22.58
CA ILE A 298 -3.60 -22.00 22.38
C ILE A 298 -3.72 -21.07 21.17
N LEU A 299 -2.86 -20.04 21.10
CA LEU A 299 -2.86 -19.10 19.98
C LEU A 299 -2.49 -19.79 18.66
N ALA A 300 -1.46 -20.64 18.66
CA ALA A 300 -1.05 -21.40 17.48
C ALA A 300 -2.19 -22.28 16.94
N VAL A 301 -2.89 -23.01 17.82
CA VAL A 301 -4.04 -23.85 17.43
C VAL A 301 -5.20 -23.00 16.94
N CYS A 302 -5.57 -21.93 17.65
CA CYS A 302 -6.66 -21.05 17.25
C CYS A 302 -6.41 -20.37 15.89
N VAL A 303 -5.22 -19.83 15.65
CA VAL A 303 -4.90 -19.18 14.38
C VAL A 303 -4.85 -20.18 13.24
N THR A 304 -4.27 -21.36 13.47
CA THR A 304 -4.22 -22.42 12.45
C THR A 304 -5.63 -22.90 12.10
N ALA A 305 -6.48 -23.12 13.10
CA ALA A 305 -7.88 -23.50 12.88
C ALA A 305 -8.66 -22.39 12.14
N PHE A 306 -8.45 -21.13 12.51
CA PHE A 306 -9.06 -19.98 11.82
C PHE A 306 -8.64 -19.94 10.35
N LEU A 307 -7.35 -20.07 10.06
CA LEU A 307 -6.83 -20.06 8.69
C LEU A 307 -7.36 -21.24 7.88
N TYR A 308 -7.40 -22.43 8.48
CA TYR A 308 -7.96 -23.61 7.82
C TYR A 308 -9.45 -23.42 7.50
N ILE A 309 -10.28 -23.01 8.46
CA ILE A 309 -11.72 -22.84 8.23
C ILE A 309 -11.99 -21.75 7.17
N VAL A 310 -11.32 -20.60 7.28
CA VAL A 310 -11.58 -19.48 6.38
C VAL A 310 -11.00 -19.72 4.99
N PHE A 311 -9.74 -20.12 4.88
CA PHE A 311 -9.06 -20.17 3.60
C PHE A 311 -9.19 -21.53 2.89
N ASP A 312 -9.21 -22.64 3.63
CA ASP A 312 -9.38 -23.98 3.06
C ASP A 312 -10.85 -24.30 2.80
N GLN A 313 -11.71 -24.14 3.83
CA GLN A 313 -13.09 -24.59 3.73
C GLN A 313 -14.04 -23.57 3.11
N ILE A 314 -13.96 -22.30 3.52
CA ILE A 314 -14.90 -21.28 3.02
C ILE A 314 -14.45 -20.77 1.64
N LEU A 315 -13.16 -20.46 1.50
CA LEU A 315 -12.63 -19.82 0.30
C LEU A 315 -12.02 -20.79 -0.73
N HIS A 316 -11.80 -22.06 -0.37
CA HIS A 316 -11.19 -23.09 -1.23
C HIS A 316 -9.96 -22.57 -1.98
N ILE A 317 -9.06 -21.89 -1.27
CA ILE A 317 -7.84 -21.32 -1.85
C ILE A 317 -6.76 -22.41 -1.86
N PRO A 318 -6.20 -22.76 -3.04
CA PRO A 318 -5.13 -23.73 -3.12
C PRO A 318 -3.89 -23.20 -2.42
N TRP A 319 -3.30 -24.04 -1.57
CA TRP A 319 -2.12 -23.68 -0.80
C TRP A 319 -0.87 -23.71 -1.69
N PRO A 320 0.14 -22.86 -1.41
CA PRO A 320 1.38 -22.84 -2.17
C PRO A 320 2.12 -24.18 -2.11
N ASP A 321 2.61 -24.62 -3.27
CA ASP A 321 3.39 -25.84 -3.42
C ASP A 321 4.63 -25.83 -2.54
N SER A 322 4.78 -26.84 -1.70
CA SER A 322 5.95 -27.02 -0.83
C SER A 322 6.78 -28.22 -1.26
N PHE A 323 8.09 -28.18 -0.95
CA PHE A 323 8.97 -29.31 -1.23
C PHE A 323 8.54 -30.60 -0.52
N LEU A 324 8.02 -30.51 0.71
CA LEU A 324 7.43 -31.63 1.44
C LEU A 324 6.02 -32.01 0.96
N GLY A 325 5.24 -31.09 0.39
CA GLY A 325 3.95 -31.38 -0.24
C GLY A 325 4.06 -32.31 -1.45
N LYS A 326 5.24 -32.37 -2.10
CA LYS A 326 5.54 -33.36 -3.15
C LYS A 326 5.73 -34.79 -2.62
N TRP A 327 6.06 -34.95 -1.33
CA TRP A 327 6.27 -36.24 -0.68
C TRP A 327 5.06 -36.69 0.18
N LEU A 328 4.26 -35.75 0.69
CA LEU A 328 2.99 -36.03 1.37
C LEU A 328 1.83 -35.28 0.66
N PRO A 329 0.96 -35.99 -0.11
CA PRO A 329 -0.14 -35.36 -0.85
C PRO A 329 -1.23 -34.74 0.02
N GLY A 330 -1.20 -34.91 1.35
CA GLY A 330 -2.06 -34.20 2.29
C GLY A 330 -1.54 -32.82 2.74
N LEU A 331 -0.32 -32.44 2.33
CA LEU A 331 0.34 -31.16 2.64
C LEU A 331 0.67 -30.34 1.39
N GLY A 332 0.50 -30.92 0.20
CA GLY A 332 0.56 -30.22 -1.08
C GLY A 332 -0.83 -29.69 -1.43
N GLY A 333 -0.92 -28.44 -1.87
CA GLY A 333 -2.16 -27.91 -2.42
C GLY A 333 -2.55 -28.71 -3.67
N ASN A 334 -3.72 -29.32 -3.65
CA ASN A 334 -4.44 -29.66 -4.89
C ASN A 334 -5.25 -28.45 -5.32
#